data_AF-A0A6P0LEJ1-F1
#
_entry.id   AF-A0A6P0LEJ1-F1
#
_cell.length_a   1.000
_cell.length_b   1.000
_cell.length_c   1.000
_cell.angle_alpha   90.00
_cell.angle_beta   90.00
_cell.angle_gamma   90.00
#
_symmetry.space_group_name_H-M   'P 1'
#
loop_
_entity.id
_entity.type
_entity.pdbx_description
1 polymer ?
#
loop_
_entity_poly.entity_id
_entity_poly.type
_entity_poly.pdbx_seq_one_letter_code
_entity_poly.pdbx_strand_id
1 'polypeptide(L)' 'MIDTCEKAVAKVPGYLFILDSRGLARALTWDTAGAISDFQAFVDWTDNYKSKAKRQKWIDELRAGKNPFTEEVLKDLRGE' A
#
# COMPACT_ATOMS: atom_id res chain seq x y z
N MET A 1 14.90 -16.86 -8.40
CA MET A 1 15.14 -17.21 -6.99
C MET A 1 15.27 -15.91 -6.19
N ILE A 2 14.14 -15.24 -5.95
CA ILE A 2 14.03 -14.17 -4.94
C ILE A 2 13.46 -14.88 -3.72
N ASP A 3 14.33 -15.68 -3.10
CA ASP A 3 13.95 -16.71 -2.15
C ASP A 3 14.23 -16.19 -0.74
N THR A 4 13.15 -16.04 0.02
CA THR A 4 13.12 -16.03 1.50
C THR A 4 13.74 -14.83 2.22
N CYS A 5 14.83 -14.24 1.74
CA CYS A 5 15.53 -13.14 2.43
C CYS A 5 14.76 -11.82 2.36
N GLU A 6 14.16 -11.48 1.21
CA GLU A 6 13.26 -10.31 1.12
C GLU A 6 11.99 -10.50 1.95
N LYS A 7 11.47 -11.73 2.04
CA LYS A 7 10.34 -12.04 2.93
C LYS A 7 10.72 -11.87 4.41
N ALA A 8 11.97 -12.11 4.77
CA ALA A 8 12.49 -11.91 6.13
C ALA A 8 12.70 -10.42 6.44
N VAL A 9 13.24 -9.63 5.51
CA VAL A 9 13.30 -8.15 5.62
C VAL A 9 11.90 -7.56 5.71
N ALA A 10 10.92 -8.15 5.02
CA ALA A 10 9.54 -7.74 5.12
C ALA A 10 8.91 -7.98 6.50
N LYS A 11 9.49 -8.85 7.34
CA LYS A 11 9.05 -9.06 8.72
C LYS A 11 9.58 -8.02 9.72
N VAL A 12 10.44 -7.10 9.28
CA VAL A 12 10.83 -5.98 10.12
C VAL A 12 9.61 -5.06 10.27
N PRO A 13 9.16 -4.74 11.49
CA PRO A 13 7.95 -3.93 11.71
C PRO A 13 7.92 -2.57 10.98
N GLY A 14 9.06 -2.06 10.50
CA GLY A 14 9.16 -0.84 9.70
C GLY A 14 8.98 -1.02 8.18
N TYR A 15 9.23 -2.21 7.63
CA TYR A 15 9.25 -2.42 6.17
C TYR A 15 7.89 -2.19 5.52
N LEU A 16 6.82 -2.51 6.23
CA LEU A 16 5.45 -2.42 5.71
C LEU A 16 4.96 -0.99 5.65
N PHE A 17 5.31 -0.18 6.65
CA PHE A 17 5.02 1.26 6.62
C PHE A 17 5.76 1.95 5.45
N ILE A 18 6.95 1.45 5.08
CA ILE A 18 7.67 1.93 3.90
C ILE A 18 6.91 1.59 2.63
N LEU A 19 6.47 0.34 2.46
CA LEU A 19 5.67 -0.06 1.29
C LEU A 19 4.39 0.76 1.19
N ASP A 20 3.68 0.93 2.29
CA ASP A 20 2.42 1.65 2.32
C ASP A 20 2.60 3.14 1.97
N SER A 21 3.59 3.80 2.57
CA SER A 21 3.91 5.20 2.28
C SER A 21 4.41 5.40 0.85
N ARG A 22 5.23 4.46 0.35
CA ARG A 22 5.73 4.49 -1.03
C ARG A 22 4.61 4.25 -2.04
N GLY A 23 3.69 3.34 -1.74
CA GLY A 23 2.52 3.08 -2.57
C GLY A 23 1.63 4.32 -2.71
N LEU A 24 1.42 5.04 -1.60
CA LEU A 24 0.71 6.31 -1.60
C LEU A 24 1.42 7.35 -2.46
N ALA A 25 2.73 7.55 -2.27
CA ALA A 25 3.51 8.50 -3.06
C ALA A 25 3.46 8.19 -4.56
N ARG A 26 3.62 6.91 -4.92
CA ARG A 26 3.55 6.44 -6.31
C ARG A 26 2.19 6.69 -6.95
N ALA A 27 1.10 6.43 -6.23
CA ALA A 27 -0.24 6.71 -6.73
C ALA A 27 -0.48 8.20 -6.98
N LEU A 28 0.06 9.07 -6.11
CA LEU A 28 -0.01 10.52 -6.27
C LEU A 28 0.88 11.04 -7.41
N THR A 29 1.96 10.33 -7.77
CA THR A 29 2.83 10.66 -8.90
C THR A 29 2.54 9.88 -10.17
N TRP A 30 1.32 9.31 -10.28
CA TRP A 30 0.84 8.55 -11.45
C TRP A 30 1.57 7.23 -11.75
N ASP A 31 2.38 6.73 -10.83
CA ASP A 31 2.92 5.36 -10.86
C ASP A 31 1.90 4.38 -10.26
N THR A 32 0.78 4.20 -10.95
CA THR A 32 -0.32 3.33 -10.51
C THR A 32 0.12 1.88 -10.37
N ALA A 33 0.95 1.37 -11.29
CA ALA A 33 1.43 0.00 -11.25
C ALA A 33 2.34 -0.26 -10.05
N GLY A 34 3.28 0.65 -9.78
CA GLY A 34 4.14 0.58 -8.60
C GLY A 34 3.34 0.72 -7.29
N ALA A 35 2.32 1.58 -7.26
CA ALA A 35 1.44 1.73 -6.11
C ALA A 35 0.67 0.44 -5.79
N ILE A 36 0.06 -0.19 -6.81
CA ILE A 36 -0.64 -1.46 -6.66
C ILE A 36 0.30 -2.54 -6.13
N SER A 37 1.52 -2.64 -6.66
CA SER A 37 2.50 -3.63 -6.21
C SER A 37 2.84 -3.44 -4.72
N ASP A 38 3.03 -2.20 -4.28
CA ASP A 38 3.36 -1.89 -2.89
C ASP A 38 2.20 -2.20 -1.94
N PHE A 39 0.98 -1.79 -2.30
CA PHE A 39 -0.20 -2.09 -1.49
C PHE A 39 -0.51 -3.58 -1.45
N GLN A 40 -0.33 -4.32 -2.55
CA GLN A 40 -0.53 -5.76 -2.57
C GLN A 40 0.47 -6.46 -1.63
N ALA A 41 1.74 -6.06 -1.65
CA ALA A 41 2.74 -6.59 -0.73
C ALA A 41 2.41 -6.28 0.75
N PHE A 42 1.86 -5.10 1.04
CA PHE A 42 1.37 -4.76 2.37
C PHE A 42 0.20 -5.65 2.81
N VAL A 43 -0.80 -5.83 1.92
CA VAL A 43 -1.98 -6.68 2.17
C VAL A 43 -1.56 -8.14 2.38
N ASP A 44 -0.64 -8.66 1.59
CA ASP A 44 -0.21 -10.06 1.68
C ASP A 44 0.49 -10.36 3.01
N TRP A 45 1.11 -9.36 3.64
CA TRP A 45 1.87 -9.53 4.87
C TRP A 45 1.07 -9.24 6.14
N THR A 46 0.25 -8.18 6.17
CA THR A 46 -0.37 -7.71 7.43
C THR A 46 -1.56 -8.56 7.87
N ASP A 47 -1.63 -8.97 9.13
CA ASP A 47 -2.83 -9.67 9.64
C ASP A 47 -3.94 -8.71 10.10
N ASN A 48 -3.71 -7.40 10.07
CA ASN A 48 -4.72 -6.41 10.43
C ASN A 48 -5.80 -6.33 9.34
N TYR A 49 -6.96 -6.90 9.64
CA TYR A 49 -8.11 -6.92 8.73
C TYR A 49 -8.56 -5.53 8.26
N LYS A 50 -8.56 -4.52 9.14
CA LYS A 50 -8.95 -3.15 8.77
C LYS A 50 -7.96 -2.54 7.78
N SER A 51 -6.66 -2.71 8.05
CA SER A 51 -5.60 -2.23 7.16
C SER A 51 -5.63 -2.96 5.81
N LYS A 52 -5.84 -4.29 5.81
CA LYS A 52 -6.03 -5.10 4.60
C LYS A 52 -7.19 -4.57 3.75
N ALA A 53 -8.38 -4.44 4.34
CA ALA A 53 -9.57 -3.99 3.63
C ALA A 53 -9.40 -2.59 3.04
N LYS A 54 -8.76 -1.67 3.78
CA LYS A 54 -8.47 -0.30 3.31
C LYS A 54 -7.54 -0.31 2.09
N ARG A 55 -6.44 -1.08 2.12
CA ARG A 55 -5.48 -1.15 1.00
C ARG A 55 -6.04 -1.92 -0.19
N GLN A 56 -6.87 -2.94 0.05
CA GLN A 56 -7.57 -3.65 -1.02
C GLN A 56 -8.53 -2.71 -1.80
N LYS A 57 -9.28 -1.87 -1.09
CA LYS A 57 -10.12 -0.84 -1.72
C LYS A 57 -9.30 0.09 -2.62
N TRP A 58 -8.14 0.55 -2.15
CA TRP A 58 -7.25 1.39 -2.96
C TRP A 58 -6.74 0.66 -4.19
N ILE A 59 -6.33 -0.60 -4.07
CA ILE A 59 -5.90 -1.43 -5.21
C ILE A 59 -7.02 -1.52 -6.26
N ASP A 60 -8.26 -1.76 -5.83
CA ASP A 60 -9.39 -1.91 -6.75
C ASP A 60 -9.73 -0.59 -7.47
N GLU A 61 -9.69 0.55 -6.76
CA GLU A 61 -9.88 1.87 -7.37
C GLU A 61 -8.75 2.22 -8.36
N LEU A 62 -7.49 1.96 -7.99
CA LEU A 62 -6.33 2.18 -8.84
C LEU A 62 -6.39 1.30 -10.11
N ARG A 63 -6.81 0.04 -9.99
CA ARG A 63 -7.05 -0.85 -11.15
C ARG A 63 -8.17 -0.36 -12.05
N ALA A 64 -9.17 0.30 -11.50
CA ALA A 64 -10.24 0.94 -12.26
C ALA A 64 -9.82 2.29 -12.88
N GLY A 65 -8.54 2.68 -12.76
CA GLY A 65 -8.03 3.97 -13.25
C GLY A 65 -8.50 5.17 -12.43
N LYS A 66 -9.02 4.94 -11.22
CA LYS A 66 -9.48 5.99 -10.30
C LYS A 66 -8.40 6.23 -9.24
N ASN A 67 -8.21 7.48 -8.86
CA ASN A 67 -7.32 7.83 -7.75
C ASN A 67 -8.13 7.90 -6.43
N PRO A 68 -7.93 6.98 -5.46
CA PRO A 68 -8.62 7.00 -4.17
C PRO A 68 -8.20 8.18 -3.27
N PHE A 69 -7.07 8.84 -3.56
CA PHE A 69 -6.41 9.79 -2.66
C PHE A 69 -6.88 11.22 -2.87
N THR A 70 -8.16 11.48 -2.56
CA THR A 70 -8.71 12.84 -2.50
C THR A 70 -8.15 13.61 -1.30
N GLU A 71 -8.30 14.94 -1.30
CA GLU A 71 -7.86 15.77 -0.16
C GLU A 71 -8.46 15.33 1.18
N GLU A 72 -9.71 14.85 1.16
CA GLU A 72 -10.41 14.30 2.33
C GLU A 72 -9.71 13.03 2.83
N VAL A 73 -9.44 12.07 1.93
CA VAL A 73 -8.71 10.84 2.27
C VAL A 73 -7.31 11.13 2.80
N LEU A 74 -6.61 12.12 2.21
CA LEU A 74 -5.28 12.55 2.67
C LEU A 74 -5.31 13.27 4.02
N LYS A 75 -6.45 13.89 4.39
CA LYS A 75 -6.63 14.49 5.71
C LYS A 75 -6.82 13.40 6.76
N ASP A 76 -7.64 12.40 6.46
CA ASP A 76 -7.87 11.25 7.36
C ASP A 76 -6.58 10.46 7.59
N LEU A 77 -5.78 10.25 6.53
CA LEU A 77 -4.49 9.56 6.61
C LEU A 77 -3.44 10.27 7.48
N ARG A 78 -3.56 11.58 7.70
CA ARG A 78 -2.63 12.32 8.57
C ARG A 78 -2.90 12.10 10.06
N GLY A 79 -4.05 11.53 10.41
CA GLY A 79 -4.44 11.21 11.78
C GLY A 79 -4.37 9.73 12.13
N GLU A 80 -3.98 8.86 11.20
CA GLU A 80 -3.66 7.44 11.45
C GLU A 80 -2.27 7.26 12.07
#